data_AF-A0A848TVA4-F1
#
_entry.id   AF-A0A848TVA4-F1
#
_cell.length_a   1.000
_cell.length_b   1.000
_cell.length_c   1.000
_cell.angle_alpha   90.00
_cell.angle_beta   90.00
_cell.angle_gamma   90.00
#
_symmetry.space_group_name_H-M   'P 1'
#
loop_
_entity.id
_entity.type
_entity.pdbx_description
1 polymer ?
#
loop_
_entity_poly.entity_id
_entity_poly.type
_entity_poly.pdbx_seq_one_letter_code
_entity_poly.pdbx_strand_id
1 'polypeptide(L)' 'MIGFIRFADNLSAWFGKAFAWLIIMMAVGTGYEVFVRYVLNSPTAWALDVSFIMYGSL' A
#
# COMPACT_ATOMS: atom_id res chain seq x y z
N MET A 1 -1.08 -35.55 4.56
CA MET A 1 -0.56 -34.57 5.55
C MET A 1 0.38 -33.53 4.94
N ILE A 2 1.33 -33.90 4.06
CA ILE A 2 2.32 -32.96 3.49
C ILE A 2 1.73 -31.99 2.44
N GLY A 3 0.74 -32.43 1.65
CA GLY A 3 0.14 -31.60 0.60
C GLY A 3 -0.62 -30.37 1.13
N PHE A 4 -1.32 -30.52 2.26
CA PHE A 4 -2.02 -29.41 2.91
C PHE A 4 -1.04 -28.37 3.47
N ILE A 5 0.09 -28.82 4.00
CA ILE A 5 1.15 -27.94 4.51
C ILE A 5 1.76 -27.11 3.36
N ARG A 6 2.12 -27.72 2.23
CA ARG A 6 2.61 -26.97 1.05
C ARG A 6 1.58 -26.01 0.46
N PHE A 7 0.30 -26.36 0.51
CA PHE A 7 -0.76 -25.47 0.04
C PHE A 7 -0.88 -24.24 0.96
N ALA A 8 -0.91 -24.45 2.27
CA ALA A 8 -0.94 -23.37 3.26
C ALA A 8 0.30 -22.46 3.17
N ASP A 9 1.48 -23.05 2.95
CA ASP A 9 2.75 -22.32 2.84
C ASP A 9 2.77 -21.42 1.58
N ASN A 10 2.36 -21.96 0.43
CA ASN A 10 2.23 -21.19 -0.81
C ASN A 10 1.16 -20.11 -0.72
N LEU A 11 0.03 -20.38 -0.05
CA LEU A 11 -1.03 -19.42 0.15
C LEU A 11 -0.54 -18.24 1.02
N SER A 12 0.12 -18.53 2.15
CA SER A 12 0.72 -17.50 3.01
C SER A 12 1.79 -16.68 2.28
N ALA A 13 2.65 -17.32 1.50
CA ALA A 13 3.65 -16.63 0.69
C ALA A 13 3.00 -15.68 -0.33
N TRP A 14 1.88 -16.08 -0.93
CA TRP A 14 1.12 -15.24 -1.85
C TRP A 14 0.49 -14.02 -1.16
N PHE A 15 -0.12 -14.22 0.00
CA PHE A 15 -0.72 -13.14 0.79
C PHE A 15 0.34 -12.13 1.26
N GLY A 16 1.49 -12.60 1.74
CA GLY A 16 2.60 -11.73 2.13
C GLY A 16 3.12 -10.89 0.96
N LYS A 17 3.23 -11.49 -0.22
CA LYS A 17 3.67 -10.80 -1.44
C LYS A 17 2.63 -9.76 -1.90
N ALA A 18 1.33 -10.06 -1.80
CA ALA A 18 0.27 -9.11 -2.14
C ALA A 18 0.28 -7.87 -1.22
N PHE A 19 0.45 -8.06 0.09
CA PHE A 19 0.56 -6.96 1.05
C PHE A 19 1.83 -6.12 0.85
N ALA A 20 2.95 -6.76 0.48
CA ALA A 20 4.18 -6.03 0.17
C ALA A 20 4.00 -5.08 -1.03
N TRP A 21 3.28 -5.50 -2.07
CA TRP A 21 2.96 -4.64 -3.22
C TRP A 21 2.02 -3.49 -2.87
N LEU A 22 1.06 -3.71 -1.96
CA LEU A 22 0.15 -2.66 -1.48
C LEU A 22 0.92 -1.52 -0.78
N ILE A 23 1.90 -1.84 0.06
CA ILE A 23 2.73 -0.84 0.75
C ILE A 23 3.53 0.01 -0.24
N ILE A 24 4.05 -0.61 -1.31
CA ILE A 24 4.79 0.13 -2.35
C ILE A 24 3.86 1.08 -3.10
N MET A 25 2.66 0.62 -3.50
CA MET A 25 1.68 1.47 -4.18
C MET A 25 1.28 2.67 -3.31
N MET A 26 1.09 2.43 -2.01
CA MET A 26 0.80 3.44 -1.00
C MET A 26 1.92 4.48 -0.89
N ALA A 27 3.18 4.02 -0.77
CA ALA A 27 4.34 4.90 -0.71
C ALA A 27 4.50 5.78 -1.96
N VAL A 28 4.22 5.22 -3.15
CA VAL A 28 4.22 5.97 -4.41
C VAL A 28 3.10 7.01 -4.44
N GLY A 29 1.91 6.68 -3.93
CA GLY A 29 0.80 7.62 -3.81
C GLY A 29 1.15 8.83 -2.95
N THR A 30 1.70 8.60 -1.75
CA THR A 30 2.15 9.67 -0.85
C THR A 30 3.32 10.47 -1.45
N GLY A 31 4.28 9.80 -2.10
CA GLY A 31 5.41 10.46 -2.77
C GLY A 31 4.97 11.35 -3.95
N TYR A 32 4.01 10.89 -4.75
CA TYR A 32 3.42 11.68 -5.84
C TYR A 32 2.70 12.92 -5.31
N GLU A 33 2.00 12.81 -4.18
CA GLU A 33 1.31 13.93 -3.56
C GLU A 33 2.31 15.00 -3.07
N VAL A 34 3.38 14.58 -2.40
CA VAL A 34 4.52 15.45 -2.02
C VAL A 34 5.07 16.14 -3.27
N PHE A 35 5.32 15.38 -4.35
CA PHE A 35 5.83 15.95 -5.59
C PHE A 35 4.88 17.01 -6.18
N VAL A 36 3.59 16.72 -6.32
CA VAL A 36 2.59 17.67 -6.84
C VAL A 36 2.50 18.92 -5.96
N ARG A 37 2.52 18.74 -4.63
CA ARG A 37 2.35 19.84 -3.69
C ARG A 37 3.57 20.77 -3.66
N TYR A 38 4.77 20.21 -3.68
CA TYR A 38 6.01 21.00 -3.58
C TYR A 38 6.56 21.46 -4.94
N VAL A 39 6.32 20.71 -6.03
CA VAL A 39 6.85 21.05 -7.37
C VAL A 39 5.80 21.76 -8.23
N LEU A 40 4.55 21.31 -8.20
CA LEU A 40 3.48 21.85 -9.05
C LEU A 40 2.62 22.90 -8.35
N ASN A 41 2.81 23.13 -7.04
CA ASN A 41 2.13 24.14 -6.21
C ASN A 41 0.59 24.11 -6.33
N SER A 42 0.02 22.97 -6.74
CA SER A 42 -1.41 22.74 -6.94
C SER A 42 -1.90 21.65 -5.98
N PRO A 43 -2.36 22.01 -4.77
CA PRO A 43 -2.78 21.02 -3.79
C PRO A 43 -4.06 20.30 -4.25
N THR A 44 -4.01 18.98 -4.42
CA THR A 44 -5.17 18.14 -4.73
C THR A 44 -5.89 17.71 -3.46
N ALA A 45 -7.22 17.82 -3.43
CA ALA A 45 -8.08 17.57 -2.26
C ALA A 45 -8.01 16.16 -1.64
N TRP A 46 -7.33 15.23 -2.31
CA TRP A 46 -7.24 13.82 -1.92
C TRP A 46 -6.20 13.52 -0.81
N ALA A 47 -5.35 14.50 -0.48
CA ALA A 47 -4.32 14.44 0.57
C ALA A 47 -4.85 14.04 1.97
N LEU A 48 -6.01 14.61 2.32
CA LEU A 48 -6.66 14.39 3.61
C LEU A 48 -7.24 12.98 3.68
N ASP A 49 -7.87 12.51 2.60
CA ASP A 49 -8.51 11.19 2.50
C ASP A 49 -7.48 10.04 2.56
N VAL A 50 -6.33 10.19 1.88
CA VAL A 50 -5.23 9.21 1.92
C VAL A 50 -4.60 9.11 3.30
N SER A 51 -4.34 10.26 3.95
CA SER A 51 -3.82 10.28 5.33
C SER A 51 -4.80 9.63 6.31
N PHE A 52 -6.11 9.84 6.14
CA PHE A 52 -7.15 9.24 6.98
C PHE A 52 -7.28 7.73 6.78
N ILE A 53 -7.26 7.24 5.54
CA ILE A 53 -7.32 5.80 5.23
C ILE A 53 -6.07 5.08 5.73
N MET A 54 -4.89 5.71 5.62
CA MET A 54 -3.62 5.19 6.13
C MET A 54 -3.59 5.06 7.65
N TYR A 55 -4.00 6.10 8.38
CA TYR A 55 -4.09 6.05 9.85
C TYR A 55 -5.13 5.03 10.34
N GLY A 56 -6.19 4.80 9.57
CA GLY A 56 -7.20 3.77 9.87
C GLY A 56 -6.80 2.34 9.49
N SER A 57 -5.69 2.16 8.75
CA SER A 57 -5.20 0.85 8.29
C SER A 57 -4.09 0.24 9.14
N LEU A 58 -3.55 1.02 10.09
CA LEU A 58 -2.65 0.58 11.16
C LEU A 58 -3.46 0.02 12.33
#